data_AF-A0A1Y4E2P6-F1
#
_entry.id   AF-A0A1Y4E2P6-F1
#
_cell.length_a   1.000
_cell.length_b   1.000
_cell.length_c   1.000
_cell.angle_alpha   90.00
_cell.angle_beta   90.00
_cell.angle_gamma   90.00
#
_symmetry.space_group_name_H-M   'P 1'
#
loop_
_entity.id
_entity.type
_entity.pdbx_description
1 polymer ?
#
loop_
_entity_poly.entity_id
_entity_poly.type
_entity_poly.pdbx_seq_one_letter_code
_entity_poly.pdbx_strand_id
1 'polypeptide(L)'
;MAATDTPEQERKPKKRGVAPLVVILVVCLLVAVGGGGYMLTQYLRAQEELARQEETPTPEEVEPEEELPANPIDFGSVKVDTPEAYAWIYIPDTGVNYPIMRSATDDNFYLRRNEHGEDSVFGSIFTQSMNALDFSDPVTLIYGHNTANHTMFGDVRQMENPDYFASHETMYIYTPGHILTYRIIAAYMYDDRHIMNSFDFTDVETRLAYFDSVLHPTSMSVNVREGSTLDENSKIVQLSTCPDVNTTSNSRFIVTGVLIDDQPTQ
;
A
#
# COMPACT_ATOMS: atom_id res chain seq x y z
N MET A 1 40.91 63.74 52.98
CA MET A 1 40.92 62.95 51.72
C MET A 1 40.72 61.50 52.09
N ALA A 2 39.53 60.97 51.84
CA ALA A 2 39.20 59.58 52.08
C ALA A 2 39.66 58.75 50.87
N ALA A 3 40.45 57.71 51.11
CA ALA A 3 40.70 56.66 50.14
C ALA A 3 40.32 55.34 50.82
N THR A 4 39.15 54.84 50.42
CA THR A 4 38.63 53.50 50.65
C THR A 4 39.56 52.46 50.05
N ASP A 5 39.96 51.48 50.85
CA ASP A 5 40.58 50.25 50.36
C ASP A 5 39.59 49.10 50.59
N THR A 6 39.08 48.53 49.49
CA THR A 6 38.15 47.40 49.50
C THR A 6 38.91 46.18 49.00
N PRO A 7 38.88 45.02 49.70
CA PRO A 7 39.69 43.89 49.30
C PRO A 7 39.13 43.25 48.01
N GLU A 8 40.01 43.04 47.05
CA GLU A 8 39.76 42.33 45.80
C GLU A 8 39.48 40.85 46.10
N GLN A 9 38.25 40.40 45.84
CA GLN A 9 37.89 38.99 45.95
C GLN A 9 38.48 38.19 44.78
N GLU A 10 39.44 37.30 45.08
CA GLU A 10 39.89 36.27 44.15
C GLU A 10 38.72 35.39 43.68
N ARG A 11 38.33 35.54 42.41
CA ARG A 11 37.40 34.61 41.75
C ARG A 11 38.14 33.32 41.42
N LYS A 12 37.93 32.26 42.21
CA LYS A 12 38.37 30.90 41.85
C LYS A 12 37.73 30.45 40.53
N PRO A 13 38.47 29.85 39.59
CA PRO A 13 37.92 29.40 38.32
C PRO A 13 36.93 28.24 38.56
N LYS A 14 35.66 28.42 38.13
CA LYS A 14 34.68 27.34 38.10
C LYS A 14 35.16 26.27 37.11
N LYS A 15 35.65 25.14 37.62
CA LYS A 15 35.83 23.92 36.82
C LYS A 15 34.46 23.55 36.23
N ARG A 16 34.24 23.82 34.93
CA ARG A 16 33.10 23.27 34.20
C ARG A 16 33.28 21.75 34.22
N GLY A 17 32.50 21.07 35.07
CA GLY A 17 32.64 19.63 35.30
C GLY A 17 32.50 18.85 34.00
N VAL A 18 33.33 17.83 33.82
CA VAL A 18 33.27 16.90 32.68
C VAL A 18 32.03 15.99 32.76
N ALA A 19 31.43 15.88 33.95
CA ALA A 19 30.25 15.06 34.24
C ALA A 19 29.03 15.30 33.31
N PRO A 20 28.53 16.52 33.06
CA PRO A 20 27.43 16.75 32.10
C PRO A 20 27.77 16.28 30.68
N LEU A 21 29.03 16.36 30.26
CA LEU A 21 29.48 15.97 28.92
C LEU A 21 29.52 14.43 28.78
N VAL A 22 29.90 13.73 29.85
CA VAL A 22 29.84 12.26 29.93
C VAL A 22 28.38 11.77 29.92
N VAL A 23 27.49 12.43 30.65
CA VAL A 23 26.06 12.08 30.65
C VAL A 23 25.45 12.23 29.25
N ILE A 24 25.75 13.33 28.55
CA ILE A 24 25.30 13.55 27.17
C ILE A 24 25.84 12.44 26.25
N LEU A 25 27.13 12.10 26.35
CA LEU A 25 27.73 11.04 25.54
C LEU A 25 27.06 9.67 25.77
N VAL A 26 26.78 9.33 27.04
CA VAL A 26 26.08 8.07 27.39
C VAL A 26 24.67 8.06 26.82
N VAL A 27 23.93 9.17 26.91
CA VAL A 27 22.59 9.28 26.32
C VAL A 27 22.66 9.14 24.80
N CYS A 28 23.61 9.80 24.13
CA CYS A 28 23.80 9.65 22.69
C CYS A 28 24.14 8.21 22.29
N LEU A 29 24.96 7.50 23.07
CA LEU A 29 25.27 6.09 22.84
C LEU A 29 24.04 5.20 23.02
N LEU A 30 23.22 5.43 24.05
CA LEU A 30 21.98 4.67 24.26
C LEU A 30 20.98 4.91 23.11
N VAL A 31 20.85 6.15 22.63
CA VAL A 31 20.01 6.47 21.46
C VAL A 31 20.56 5.82 20.20
N ALA A 32 21.88 5.83 19.99
CA ALA A 32 22.50 5.20 18.83
C ALA A 32 22.34 3.67 18.85
N VAL A 33 22.52 3.03 20.01
CA VAL A 33 22.32 1.58 20.17
C VAL A 33 20.84 1.21 20.02
N GLY A 34 19.93 1.98 20.63
CA GLY A 34 18.49 1.76 20.50
C GLY A 34 18.02 1.95 19.05
N GLY A 35 18.47 3.02 18.39
CA GLY A 35 18.17 3.29 16.99
C GLY A 35 18.78 2.26 16.05
N GLY A 36 20.02 1.83 16.30
CA GLY A 36 20.67 0.76 15.53
C GLY A 36 19.97 -0.59 15.70
N GLY A 37 19.56 -0.94 16.92
CA GLY A 37 18.76 -2.13 17.21
C GLY A 37 17.41 -2.09 16.49
N TYR A 38 16.71 -0.96 16.55
CA TYR A 38 15.46 -0.74 15.82
C TYR A 38 15.65 -0.90 14.30
N MET A 39 16.66 -0.24 13.72
CA MET A 39 16.97 -0.36 12.28
C MET A 39 17.28 -1.80 11.88
N LEU A 40 18.03 -2.55 12.71
CA LEU A 40 18.31 -3.96 12.46
C LEU A 40 17.03 -4.81 12.49
N THR A 41 16.15 -4.59 13.46
CA THR A 41 14.87 -5.32 13.51
C THR A 41 13.99 -5.03 12.29
N GLN A 42 13.94 -3.78 11.83
CA GLN A 42 13.21 -3.42 10.61
C GLN A 42 13.83 -4.06 9.36
N TYR A 43 15.16 -4.10 9.28
CA TYR A 43 15.87 -4.76 8.18
C TYR A 43 15.62 -6.27 8.13
N LEU A 44 15.62 -6.95 9.28
CA LEU A 44 15.33 -8.38 9.35
C LEU A 44 13.88 -8.70 8.97
N ARG A 45 12.91 -7.89 9.43
CA ARG A 45 11.50 -8.03 9.03
C ARG A 45 11.31 -7.86 7.52
N ALA A 46 11.98 -6.88 6.92
CA ALA A 46 11.95 -6.68 5.46
C ALA A 46 12.47 -7.89 4.68
N GLN A 47 13.52 -8.54 5.18
CA GLN A 47 14.07 -9.76 4.57
C GLN A 47 13.11 -10.95 4.71
N GLU A 48 12.46 -11.08 5.87
CA GLU A 48 11.46 -12.13 6.12
C GLU A 48 10.23 -11.98 5.21
N GLU A 49 9.76 -10.74 5.01
CA GLU A 49 8.61 -10.44 4.17
C GLU A 49 8.89 -10.71 2.68
N LEU A 50 10.10 -10.38 2.21
CA LEU A 50 10.58 -10.77 0.88
C LEU A 50 10.64 -12.30 0.73
N ALA A 51 11.18 -13.01 1.72
CA ALA A 51 11.24 -14.47 1.68
C ALA A 51 9.84 -15.10 1.66
N ARG A 52 8.89 -14.57 2.45
CA ARG A 52 7.49 -15.02 2.46
C ARG A 52 6.81 -14.80 1.11
N GLN A 53 7.10 -13.70 0.44
CA GLN A 53 6.58 -13.43 -0.89
C GLN A 53 7.09 -14.45 -1.91
N GLU A 54 8.37 -14.86 -1.83
CA GLU A 54 8.92 -15.92 -2.69
C GLU A 54 8.34 -17.31 -2.38
N GLU A 55 7.96 -17.58 -1.12
CA GLU A 55 7.34 -18.84 -0.71
C GLU A 55 5.85 -18.93 -1.02
N THR A 56 5.16 -17.79 -1.21
CA THR A 56 3.74 -17.77 -1.57
C THR A 56 3.56 -18.40 -2.95
N PRO A 57 2.87 -19.56 -3.05
CA PRO A 57 2.71 -20.22 -4.33
C PRO A 57 1.97 -19.31 -5.31
N THR A 58 2.46 -19.27 -6.54
CA THR A 58 1.75 -18.65 -7.65
C THR A 58 0.46 -19.44 -7.88
N PRO A 59 -0.72 -18.78 -7.96
CA PRO A 59 -1.96 -19.43 -8.37
C PRO A 59 -1.75 -20.21 -9.69
N GLU A 60 -2.04 -21.50 -9.68
CA GLU A 60 -1.95 -22.35 -10.88
C GLU A 60 -3.15 -22.08 -11.79
N GLU A 61 -2.89 -21.88 -13.09
CA GLU A 61 -3.94 -21.63 -14.09
C GLU A 61 -4.71 -22.93 -14.34
N VAL A 62 -5.99 -22.98 -13.97
CA VAL A 62 -6.82 -24.18 -14.07
C VAL A 62 -7.51 -24.21 -15.45
N GLU A 63 -7.23 -25.23 -16.27
CA GLU A 63 -7.99 -25.50 -17.50
C GLU A 63 -9.44 -25.89 -17.17
N PRO A 64 -10.44 -25.39 -17.93
CA PRO A 64 -11.84 -25.66 -17.62
C PRO A 64 -12.25 -27.06 -18.10
N GLU A 65 -12.49 -27.99 -17.16
CA GLU A 65 -13.43 -29.12 -17.35
C GLU A 65 -14.84 -28.68 -16.89
N GLU A 66 -15.91 -29.40 -17.28
CA GLU A 66 -17.32 -29.00 -17.17
C GLU A 66 -17.89 -28.78 -15.73
N GLU A 67 -17.04 -28.68 -14.70
CA GLU A 67 -17.38 -28.27 -13.34
C GLU A 67 -16.83 -26.86 -13.06
N LEU A 68 -17.42 -26.11 -12.10
CA LEU A 68 -16.86 -24.80 -11.71
C LEU A 68 -15.37 -24.96 -11.35
N PRO A 69 -14.49 -24.03 -11.74
CA PRO A 69 -13.08 -24.14 -11.39
C PRO A 69 -12.89 -24.10 -9.88
N ALA A 70 -11.80 -24.69 -9.40
CA ALA A 70 -11.37 -24.50 -8.02
C ALA A 70 -10.86 -23.05 -7.83
N ASN A 71 -11.13 -22.48 -6.65
CA ASN A 71 -10.49 -21.23 -6.27
C ASN A 71 -9.00 -21.52 -5.94
N PRO A 72 -8.03 -20.81 -6.53
CA PRO A 72 -6.62 -21.01 -6.21
C PRO A 72 -6.27 -20.68 -4.76
N ILE A 73 -7.10 -19.88 -4.08
CA ILE A 73 -6.88 -19.45 -2.71
C ILE A 73 -7.78 -20.23 -1.75
N ASP A 74 -7.16 -20.95 -0.81
CA ASP A 74 -7.88 -21.58 0.31
C ASP A 74 -8.23 -20.53 1.38
N PHE A 75 -9.38 -19.87 1.17
CA PHE A 75 -9.90 -18.89 2.14
C PHE A 75 -10.24 -19.49 3.51
N GLY A 76 -10.44 -20.81 3.60
CA GLY A 76 -10.62 -21.49 4.88
C GLY A 76 -9.36 -21.39 5.73
N SER A 77 -8.20 -21.70 5.14
CA SER A 77 -6.89 -21.58 5.78
C SER A 77 -6.47 -20.13 5.99
N VAL A 78 -6.66 -19.26 4.99
CA VAL A 78 -6.31 -17.82 5.09
C VAL A 78 -7.02 -17.16 6.29
N LYS A 79 -8.31 -17.45 6.52
CA LYS A 79 -9.06 -16.84 7.63
C LYS A 79 -8.63 -17.32 9.02
N VAL A 80 -7.94 -18.44 9.13
CA VAL A 80 -7.40 -18.93 10.42
C VAL A 80 -6.23 -18.07 10.85
N ASP A 81 -5.37 -17.68 9.92
CA ASP A 81 -4.13 -16.94 10.16
C ASP A 81 -4.33 -15.43 10.10
N THR A 82 -5.11 -14.96 9.12
CA THR A 82 -5.38 -13.54 8.86
C THR A 82 -6.91 -13.29 8.84
N PRO A 83 -7.58 -13.16 10.00
CA PRO A 83 -9.06 -13.17 10.07
C PRO A 83 -9.77 -12.02 9.34
N GLU A 84 -9.09 -10.89 9.17
CA GLU A 84 -9.62 -9.71 8.46
C GLU A 84 -9.25 -9.70 6.95
N ALA A 85 -8.55 -10.72 6.46
CA ALA A 85 -8.39 -10.93 5.02
C ALA A 85 -9.72 -11.43 4.43
N TYR A 86 -10.23 -10.72 3.42
CA TYR A 86 -11.53 -11.04 2.82
C TYR A 86 -11.45 -11.39 1.32
N ALA A 87 -10.34 -11.05 0.69
CA ALA A 87 -10.06 -11.29 -0.71
C ALA A 87 -8.54 -11.41 -0.91
N TRP A 88 -8.11 -11.68 -2.13
CA TRP A 88 -6.70 -11.83 -2.48
C TRP A 88 -6.44 -11.18 -3.82
N ILE A 89 -5.37 -10.38 -3.94
CA ILE A 89 -4.96 -9.79 -5.21
C ILE A 89 -3.76 -10.53 -5.78
N TYR A 90 -3.81 -10.80 -7.08
CA TYR A 90 -2.71 -11.39 -7.82
C TYR A 90 -2.54 -10.69 -9.17
N ILE A 91 -1.32 -10.30 -9.51
CA ILE A 91 -0.95 -9.80 -10.84
C ILE A 91 0.19 -10.68 -11.36
N PRO A 92 -0.04 -11.47 -12.44
CA PRO A 92 0.99 -12.33 -13.01
C PRO A 92 2.27 -11.58 -13.34
N ASP A 93 3.41 -12.28 -13.25
CA ASP A 93 4.74 -11.75 -13.56
C ASP A 93 5.19 -10.54 -12.71
N THR A 94 4.50 -10.30 -11.58
CA THR A 94 4.87 -9.29 -10.59
C THR A 94 4.97 -9.87 -9.18
N GLY A 95 5.49 -9.09 -8.24
CA GLY A 95 5.46 -9.38 -6.81
C GLY A 95 4.09 -9.24 -6.13
N VAL A 96 3.05 -8.80 -6.84
CA VAL A 96 1.71 -8.60 -6.28
C VAL A 96 1.02 -9.95 -6.14
N ASN A 97 1.09 -10.53 -4.94
CA ASN A 97 0.42 -11.77 -4.56
C ASN A 97 0.10 -11.71 -3.05
N TYR A 98 -0.99 -11.03 -2.67
CA TYR A 98 -1.24 -10.64 -1.28
C TYR A 98 -2.71 -10.78 -0.86
N PRO A 99 -2.98 -11.07 0.43
CA PRO A 99 -4.32 -10.90 0.97
C PRO A 99 -4.73 -9.43 0.97
N ILE A 100 -6.00 -9.18 0.69
CA ILE A 100 -6.62 -7.86 0.83
C ILE A 100 -7.29 -7.79 2.19
N MET A 101 -6.77 -6.91 3.03
CA MET A 101 -7.24 -6.69 4.39
C MET A 101 -8.32 -5.61 4.44
N ARG A 102 -9.25 -5.71 5.39
CA ARG A 102 -10.09 -4.56 5.77
C ARG A 102 -10.36 -4.58 7.26
N SER A 103 -9.93 -3.54 7.95
CA SER A 103 -10.22 -3.40 9.38
C SER A 103 -11.70 -3.16 9.62
N ALA A 104 -12.27 -3.84 10.62
CA ALA A 104 -13.64 -3.58 11.05
C ALA A 104 -13.82 -2.23 11.79
N THR A 105 -12.73 -1.58 12.22
CA THR A 105 -12.79 -0.45 13.16
C THR A 105 -12.01 0.79 12.77
N ASP A 106 -10.99 0.69 11.91
CA ASP A 106 -10.15 1.83 11.51
C ASP A 106 -9.68 1.69 10.05
N ASP A 107 -10.13 2.61 9.20
CA ASP A 107 -9.81 2.66 7.77
C ASP A 107 -8.31 2.74 7.45
N ASN A 108 -7.46 3.15 8.39
CA ASN A 108 -6.01 3.23 8.19
C ASN A 108 -5.22 2.20 9.01
N PHE A 109 -5.89 1.22 9.63
CA PHE A 109 -5.25 0.25 10.52
C PHE A 109 -4.07 -0.48 9.86
N TYR A 110 -4.28 -0.96 8.62
CA TYR A 110 -3.31 -1.72 7.82
C TYR A 110 -2.32 -0.84 7.06
N LEU A 111 -2.41 0.49 7.19
CA LEU A 111 -1.40 1.38 6.63
C LEU A 111 -0.02 1.19 7.27
N ARG A 112 0.04 0.76 8.54
CA ARG A 112 1.31 0.52 9.27
C ARG A 112 1.32 -0.81 10.01
N ARG A 113 0.52 -1.76 9.54
CA ARG A 113 0.42 -3.09 10.11
C ARG A 113 0.44 -4.14 9.02
N ASN A 114 1.11 -5.26 9.30
CA ASN A 114 1.09 -6.44 8.44
C ASN A 114 -0.26 -7.17 8.53
N GLU A 115 -0.40 -8.26 7.79
CA GLU A 115 -1.61 -9.07 7.69
C GLU A 115 -2.02 -9.72 9.03
N HIS A 116 -1.09 -9.80 9.98
CA HIS A 116 -1.29 -10.28 11.35
C HIS A 116 -1.70 -9.17 12.34
N GLY A 117 -1.76 -7.91 11.87
CA GLY A 117 -2.07 -6.74 12.70
C GLY A 117 -0.90 -6.23 13.53
N GLU A 118 0.33 -6.69 13.28
CA GLU A 118 1.54 -6.24 13.94
C GLU A 118 2.17 -5.04 13.24
N ASP A 119 2.85 -4.15 13.96
CA ASP A 119 3.49 -2.97 13.37
C ASP A 119 4.50 -3.35 12.27
N SER A 120 4.24 -2.87 11.05
CA SER A 120 5.10 -3.06 9.88
C SER A 120 5.25 -1.75 9.11
N VAL A 121 6.48 -1.47 8.65
CA VAL A 121 6.77 -0.32 7.78
C VAL A 121 6.26 -0.52 6.36
N PHE A 122 5.99 -1.78 5.96
CA PHE A 122 5.44 -2.14 4.65
C PHE A 122 3.91 -2.16 4.64
N GLY A 123 3.27 -2.15 5.82
CA GLY A 123 1.82 -2.22 5.95
C GLY A 123 1.25 -3.53 5.38
N SER A 124 0.05 -3.44 4.80
CA SER A 124 -0.56 -4.52 4.01
C SER A 124 -1.26 -3.93 2.80
N ILE A 125 -1.74 -4.81 1.92
CA ILE A 125 -2.72 -4.43 0.90
C ILE A 125 -4.09 -4.37 1.57
N PHE A 126 -4.79 -3.23 1.46
CA PHE A 126 -6.06 -3.04 2.20
C PHE A 126 -7.08 -2.18 1.46
N THR A 127 -8.34 -2.33 1.85
CA THR A 127 -9.44 -1.42 1.47
C THR A 127 -10.00 -0.72 2.71
N GLN A 128 -10.87 0.26 2.49
CA GLN A 128 -11.54 1.01 3.55
C GLN A 128 -13.02 0.65 3.65
N SER A 129 -13.65 1.02 4.77
CA SER A 129 -15.05 0.72 5.08
C SER A 129 -16.07 1.28 4.07
N MET A 130 -15.68 2.28 3.28
CA MET A 130 -16.49 2.84 2.19
C MET A 130 -16.70 1.87 1.02
N ASN A 131 -15.84 0.87 0.88
CA ASN A 131 -16.00 -0.17 -0.13
C ASN A 131 -16.60 -1.45 0.46
N ALA A 132 -17.50 -2.08 -0.30
CA ALA A 132 -18.03 -3.39 -0.04
C ALA A 132 -16.94 -4.47 -0.13
N LEU A 133 -17.17 -5.59 0.55
CA LEU A 133 -16.22 -6.72 0.59
C LEU A 133 -16.30 -7.63 -0.63
N ASP A 134 -17.33 -7.47 -1.46
CA ASP A 134 -17.65 -8.36 -2.58
C ASP A 134 -17.31 -7.74 -3.94
N PHE A 135 -16.64 -6.58 -3.96
CA PHE A 135 -16.30 -5.83 -5.17
C PHE A 135 -17.53 -5.50 -6.04
N SER A 136 -18.71 -5.38 -5.42
CA SER A 136 -19.93 -4.96 -6.11
C SER A 136 -19.99 -3.47 -6.42
N ASP A 137 -19.17 -2.67 -5.75
CA ASP A 137 -19.10 -1.22 -5.96
C ASP A 137 -18.68 -0.87 -7.39
N PRO A 138 -19.13 0.27 -7.94
CA PRO A 138 -18.64 0.76 -9.22
C PRO A 138 -17.14 1.09 -9.21
N VAL A 139 -16.61 1.52 -8.07
CA VAL A 139 -15.20 1.84 -7.85
C VAL A 139 -14.76 1.27 -6.52
N THR A 140 -13.88 0.28 -6.54
CA THR A 140 -13.22 -0.24 -5.34
C THR A 140 -11.78 0.27 -5.27
N LEU A 141 -11.41 0.92 -4.17
CA LEU A 141 -10.10 1.50 -3.97
C LEU A 141 -9.26 0.60 -3.05
N ILE A 142 -8.16 0.07 -3.59
CA ILE A 142 -7.23 -0.80 -2.88
C ILE A 142 -5.94 -0.02 -2.67
N TYR A 143 -5.46 0.01 -1.44
CA TYR A 143 -4.26 0.72 -1.04
C TYR A 143 -3.12 -0.24 -0.77
N GLY A 144 -1.91 0.22 -1.07
CA GLY A 144 -0.67 -0.48 -0.74
C GLY A 144 0.51 0.49 -0.78
N HIS A 145 1.57 0.17 -0.05
CA HIS A 145 2.79 0.99 -0.08
C HIS A 145 3.57 0.80 -1.38
N ASN A 146 4.13 1.90 -1.88
CA ASN A 146 5.12 1.87 -2.95
C ASN A 146 6.52 1.71 -2.35
N THR A 147 7.03 0.49 -2.37
CA THR A 147 8.29 0.13 -1.72
C THR A 147 9.42 0.01 -2.75
N ALA A 148 10.63 0.42 -2.37
CA ALA A 148 11.79 0.36 -3.28
C ALA A 148 12.32 -1.07 -3.51
N ASN A 149 11.92 -2.03 -2.69
CA ASN A 149 12.25 -3.45 -2.83
C ASN A 149 11.20 -4.24 -3.61
N HIS A 150 10.31 -3.56 -4.35
CA HIS A 150 9.31 -4.18 -5.24
C HIS A 150 8.21 -5.00 -4.53
N THR A 151 8.13 -4.92 -3.21
CA THR A 151 7.05 -5.55 -2.41
C THR A 151 5.79 -4.68 -2.39
N MET A 152 4.67 -5.25 -1.97
CA MET A 152 3.37 -4.57 -1.90
C MET A 152 2.98 -4.01 -3.27
N PHE A 153 2.80 -2.69 -3.39
CA PHE A 153 2.50 -2.03 -4.67
C PHE A 153 3.74 -1.36 -5.28
N GLY A 154 4.95 -1.76 -4.88
CA GLY A 154 6.20 -1.37 -5.53
C GLY A 154 6.20 -1.72 -7.03
N ASP A 155 5.71 -2.91 -7.39
CA ASP A 155 5.60 -3.32 -8.80
C ASP A 155 4.45 -2.65 -9.56
N VAL A 156 3.37 -2.28 -8.86
CA VAL A 156 2.30 -1.47 -9.46
C VAL A 156 2.85 -0.13 -9.95
N ARG A 157 3.80 0.47 -9.21
CA ARG A 157 4.45 1.73 -9.61
C ARG A 157 5.28 1.60 -10.89
N GLN A 158 5.74 0.39 -11.24
CA GLN A 158 6.49 0.16 -12.48
C GLN A 158 5.64 0.32 -13.74
N MET A 159 4.31 0.23 -13.63
CA MET A 159 3.37 0.48 -14.73
C MET A 159 3.35 1.94 -15.22
N GLU A 160 4.15 2.83 -14.61
CA GLU A 160 4.49 4.12 -15.22
C GLU A 160 5.30 3.93 -16.51
N ASN A 161 6.13 2.89 -16.58
CA ASN A 161 6.84 2.53 -17.78
C ASN A 161 5.86 1.93 -18.81
N PRO A 162 5.77 2.47 -20.04
CA PRO A 162 4.82 1.99 -21.04
C PRO A 162 5.00 0.52 -21.44
N ASP A 163 6.25 0.03 -21.52
CA ASP A 163 6.53 -1.37 -21.91
C ASP A 163 6.13 -2.34 -20.78
N TYR A 164 6.35 -1.94 -19.53
CA TYR A 164 5.90 -2.70 -18.37
C TYR A 164 4.37 -2.74 -18.30
N PHE A 165 3.70 -1.60 -18.50
CA PHE A 165 2.25 -1.54 -18.58
C PHE A 165 1.67 -2.38 -19.73
N ALA A 166 2.33 -2.36 -20.89
CA ALA A 166 1.89 -3.12 -22.06
C ALA A 166 1.99 -4.64 -21.83
N SER A 167 3.01 -5.11 -21.11
CA SER A 167 3.23 -6.54 -20.82
C SER A 167 2.37 -7.10 -19.69
N HIS A 168 1.79 -6.26 -18.82
CA HIS A 168 0.96 -6.69 -17.69
C HIS A 168 -0.49 -6.23 -17.88
N GLU A 169 -1.30 -7.09 -18.50
CA GLU A 169 -2.66 -6.72 -18.90
C GLU A 169 -3.75 -7.11 -17.90
N THR A 170 -3.48 -8.09 -17.06
CA THR A 170 -4.51 -8.78 -16.29
C THR A 170 -4.15 -8.75 -14.82
N MET A 171 -5.15 -8.53 -13.97
CA MET A 171 -5.08 -8.82 -12.55
C MET A 171 -6.27 -9.67 -12.13
N TYR A 172 -6.07 -10.43 -11.07
CA TYR A 172 -7.08 -11.29 -10.47
C TYR A 172 -7.37 -10.81 -9.06
N ILE A 173 -8.65 -10.82 -8.72
CA ILE A 173 -9.11 -10.72 -7.34
C ILE A 173 -9.86 -12.00 -7.02
N TYR A 174 -9.30 -12.79 -6.11
CA TYR A 174 -9.98 -13.96 -5.60
C TYR A 174 -10.83 -13.55 -4.41
N THR A 175 -12.08 -14.01 -4.38
CA THR A 175 -12.96 -13.90 -3.21
C THR A 175 -13.52 -15.28 -2.91
N PRO A 176 -14.06 -15.54 -1.70
CA PRO A 176 -14.70 -16.82 -1.42
C PRO A 176 -15.79 -17.14 -2.46
N GLY A 177 -15.59 -18.21 -3.22
CA GLY A 177 -16.54 -18.67 -4.23
C GLY A 177 -16.43 -18.01 -5.61
N HIS A 178 -15.49 -17.07 -5.83
CA HIS A 178 -15.36 -16.37 -7.13
C HIS A 178 -13.91 -16.04 -7.52
N ILE A 179 -13.64 -16.05 -8.81
CA ILE A 179 -12.45 -15.48 -9.45
C ILE A 179 -12.92 -14.26 -10.25
N LEU A 180 -12.46 -13.06 -9.86
CA LEU A 180 -12.75 -11.82 -10.57
C LEU A 180 -11.55 -11.46 -11.44
N THR A 181 -11.74 -11.43 -12.76
CA THR A 181 -10.69 -11.07 -13.72
C THR A 181 -10.86 -9.63 -14.14
N TYR A 182 -9.81 -8.83 -13.92
CA TYR A 182 -9.76 -7.43 -14.30
C TYR A 182 -8.72 -7.20 -15.39
N ARG A 183 -9.09 -6.42 -16.41
CA ARG A 183 -8.15 -5.91 -17.41
C ARG A 183 -7.60 -4.57 -16.94
N ILE A 184 -6.29 -4.44 -16.84
CA ILE A 184 -5.59 -3.18 -16.58
C ILE A 184 -5.71 -2.27 -17.80
N ILE A 185 -6.34 -1.11 -17.62
CA ILE A 185 -6.69 -0.18 -18.70
C ILE A 185 -6.03 1.18 -18.58
N ALA A 186 -5.60 1.59 -17.38
CA ALA A 186 -4.94 2.87 -17.17
C ALA A 186 -3.92 2.82 -16.03
N ALA A 187 -2.86 3.61 -16.13
CA ALA A 187 -1.87 3.83 -15.09
C ALA A 187 -1.38 5.28 -15.15
N TYR A 188 -1.51 6.04 -14.06
CA TYR A 188 -1.21 7.48 -14.08
C TYR A 188 -0.91 8.06 -12.71
N MET A 189 -0.20 9.19 -12.69
CA MET A 189 -0.04 10.00 -11.47
C MET A 189 -1.34 10.76 -11.17
N TYR A 190 -1.73 10.73 -9.90
CA TYR A 190 -2.90 11.39 -9.34
C TYR A 190 -2.48 12.29 -8.17
N ASP A 191 -3.36 13.22 -7.80
CA ASP A 191 -3.13 14.12 -6.66
C ASP A 191 -3.40 13.43 -5.31
N ASP A 192 -3.39 14.20 -4.21
CA ASP A 192 -3.61 13.72 -2.85
C ASP A 192 -5.07 13.52 -2.48
N ARG A 193 -6.02 13.88 -3.36
CA ARG A 193 -7.44 13.80 -3.03
C ARG A 193 -7.83 12.38 -2.71
N HIS A 194 -8.63 12.25 -1.67
CA HIS A 194 -9.22 10.98 -1.31
C HIS A 194 -10.39 10.70 -2.27
N ILE A 195 -10.18 9.81 -3.25
CA ILE A 195 -11.14 9.52 -4.33
C ILE A 195 -12.53 9.24 -3.76
N MET A 196 -12.65 8.31 -2.81
CA MET A 196 -13.95 7.93 -2.22
C MET A 196 -14.65 9.06 -1.43
N ASN A 197 -13.92 10.10 -1.00
CA ASN A 197 -14.52 11.27 -0.34
C ASN A 197 -14.78 12.43 -1.31
N SER A 198 -14.23 12.35 -2.52
CA SER A 198 -14.28 13.42 -3.52
C SER A 198 -15.39 13.21 -4.54
N PHE A 199 -15.87 11.97 -4.69
CA PHE A 199 -16.86 11.58 -5.68
C PHE A 199 -17.95 10.72 -5.01
N ASP A 200 -19.20 10.98 -5.36
CA ASP A 200 -20.32 10.11 -5.04
C ASP A 200 -20.58 9.16 -6.21
N PHE A 201 -20.10 7.91 -6.09
CA PHE A 201 -20.25 6.92 -7.16
C PHE A 201 -21.64 6.31 -7.25
N THR A 202 -22.56 6.67 -6.34
CA THR A 202 -23.99 6.30 -6.48
C THR A 202 -24.70 7.17 -7.50
N ASP A 203 -24.18 8.37 -7.75
CA ASP A 203 -24.64 9.26 -8.79
C ASP A 203 -24.04 8.88 -10.15
N VAL A 204 -24.90 8.62 -11.14
CA VAL A 204 -24.47 8.12 -12.45
C VAL A 204 -23.67 9.16 -13.22
N GLU A 205 -24.03 10.45 -13.13
CA GLU A 205 -23.33 11.53 -13.83
C GLU A 205 -21.90 11.70 -13.29
N THR A 206 -21.77 11.76 -11.96
CA THR A 206 -20.46 11.84 -11.27
C THR A 206 -19.60 10.63 -11.61
N ARG A 207 -20.18 9.43 -11.61
CA ARG A 207 -19.48 8.18 -11.95
C ARG A 207 -18.99 8.18 -13.40
N LEU A 208 -19.83 8.54 -14.37
CA LEU A 208 -19.43 8.61 -15.77
C LEU A 208 -18.36 9.69 -16.01
N ALA A 209 -18.46 10.84 -15.34
CA ALA A 209 -17.41 11.87 -15.40
C ALA A 209 -16.09 11.37 -14.81
N TYR A 210 -16.13 10.58 -13.72
CA TYR A 210 -14.94 9.96 -13.17
C TYR A 210 -14.35 8.91 -14.13
N PHE A 211 -15.17 8.07 -14.74
CA PHE A 211 -14.74 7.09 -15.75
C PHE A 211 -14.11 7.74 -16.98
N ASP A 212 -14.66 8.86 -17.45
CA ASP A 212 -14.02 9.67 -18.49
C ASP A 212 -12.64 10.17 -18.04
N SER A 213 -12.52 10.63 -16.78
CA SER A 213 -11.23 11.07 -16.24
C SER A 213 -10.19 9.95 -16.09
N VAL A 214 -10.62 8.69 -15.93
CA VAL A 214 -9.76 7.51 -15.93
C VAL A 214 -9.23 7.20 -17.33
N LEU A 215 -10.08 7.34 -18.35
CA LEU A 215 -9.71 7.12 -19.75
C LEU A 215 -8.94 8.30 -20.35
N HIS A 216 -9.09 9.49 -19.77
CA HIS A 216 -8.40 10.71 -20.16
C HIS A 216 -7.73 11.42 -18.96
N PRO A 217 -6.76 10.78 -18.26
CA PRO A 217 -6.14 11.37 -17.08
C PRO A 217 -5.41 12.66 -17.42
N THR A 218 -5.66 13.70 -16.64
CA THR A 218 -4.88 14.94 -16.72
C THR A 218 -3.61 14.78 -15.88
N SER A 219 -2.56 14.20 -16.47
CA SER A 219 -1.30 13.93 -15.78
C SER A 219 -0.10 13.98 -16.71
N MET A 220 1.09 14.24 -16.17
CA MET A 220 2.34 14.26 -16.94
C MET A 220 2.85 12.85 -17.28
N SER A 221 2.34 11.84 -16.57
CA SER A 221 2.76 10.45 -16.69
C SER A 221 1.51 9.59 -16.73
N VAL A 222 1.22 9.06 -17.92
CA VAL A 222 -0.04 8.40 -18.26
C VAL A 222 0.22 7.28 -19.25
N ASN A 223 -0.30 6.09 -18.94
CA ASN A 223 -0.53 5.02 -19.88
C ASN A 223 -2.03 4.70 -19.86
N VAL A 224 -2.68 4.71 -21.03
CA VAL A 224 -4.07 4.26 -21.19
C VAL A 224 -4.10 3.31 -22.37
N ARG A 225 -4.73 2.16 -22.16
CA ARG A 225 -4.82 1.10 -23.16
C ARG A 225 -5.85 1.47 -24.22
N GLU A 226 -5.44 1.48 -25.48
CA GLU A 226 -6.32 1.85 -26.60
C GLU A 226 -7.57 0.97 -26.69
N GLY A 227 -8.71 1.58 -27.05
CA GLY A 227 -9.98 0.88 -27.19
C GLY A 227 -10.65 0.47 -25.87
N SER A 228 -10.11 0.87 -24.72
CA SER A 228 -10.77 0.70 -23.42
C SER A 228 -12.01 1.57 -23.32
N THR A 229 -13.09 1.01 -22.78
CA THR A 229 -14.36 1.70 -22.56
C THR A 229 -14.85 1.45 -21.15
N LEU A 230 -15.47 2.46 -20.55
CA LEU A 230 -16.15 2.36 -19.27
C LEU A 230 -17.55 2.96 -19.44
N ASP A 231 -18.55 2.25 -18.94
CA ASP A 231 -19.95 2.65 -18.95
C ASP A 231 -20.53 2.60 -17.53
N GLU A 232 -21.81 2.93 -17.37
CA GLU A 232 -22.47 2.98 -16.07
C GLU A 232 -22.57 1.62 -15.34
N ASN A 233 -22.32 0.50 -16.01
CA ASN A 233 -22.35 -0.83 -15.41
C ASN A 233 -20.95 -1.38 -15.14
N SER A 234 -19.93 -0.69 -15.65
CA SER A 234 -18.54 -1.04 -15.43
C SER A 234 -18.19 -0.95 -13.95
N LYS A 235 -17.51 -1.98 -13.45
CA LYS A 235 -16.91 -2.01 -12.12
C LYS A 235 -15.41 -1.95 -12.27
N ILE A 236 -14.79 -0.99 -11.60
CA ILE A 236 -13.35 -0.80 -11.66
C ILE A 236 -12.70 -0.96 -10.29
N VAL A 237 -11.47 -1.42 -10.30
CA VAL A 237 -10.57 -1.37 -9.14
C VAL A 237 -9.50 -0.33 -9.41
N GLN A 238 -9.20 0.44 -8.38
CA GLN A 238 -8.14 1.43 -8.37
C GLN A 238 -7.08 0.97 -7.38
N LEU A 239 -5.90 0.59 -7.88
CA LEU A 239 -4.73 0.29 -7.06
C LEU A 239 -4.02 1.61 -6.78
N SER A 240 -4.17 2.13 -5.56
CA SER A 240 -3.55 3.36 -5.11
C SER A 240 -2.30 3.07 -4.32
N THR A 241 -1.16 3.44 -4.88
CA THR A 241 0.06 3.53 -4.08
C THR A 241 -0.08 4.69 -3.09
N CYS A 242 0.09 4.41 -1.81
CA CYS A 242 0.23 5.47 -0.82
C CYS A 242 1.62 6.13 -0.99
N PRO A 243 1.72 7.47 -0.96
CA PRO A 243 3.02 8.11 -0.89
C PRO A 243 3.73 7.66 0.40
N ASP A 244 5.03 7.36 0.28
CA ASP A 244 5.86 7.04 1.44
C ASP A 244 5.74 8.18 2.46
N VAL A 245 5.48 7.82 3.72
CA VAL A 245 5.35 8.73 4.87
C VAL A 245 6.57 9.65 5.07
N ASN A 246 7.69 9.36 4.42
CA ASN A 246 8.91 10.18 4.43
C ASN A 246 9.04 11.11 3.21
N THR A 247 8.11 11.09 2.26
CA THR A 247 8.15 11.94 1.07
C THR A 247 7.21 13.14 1.22
N THR A 248 7.69 14.33 0.81
CA THR A 248 6.88 15.54 0.70
C THR A 248 6.03 15.57 -0.58
N SER A 249 6.00 14.46 -1.33
CA SER A 249 5.21 14.34 -2.55
C SER A 249 3.80 13.88 -2.18
N ASN A 250 2.84 14.76 -2.38
CA ASN A 250 1.42 14.46 -2.15
C ASN A 250 0.79 13.65 -3.31
N SER A 251 1.55 13.25 -4.33
CA SER A 251 1.02 12.51 -5.47
C SER A 251 0.89 11.01 -5.19
N ARG A 252 -0.21 10.40 -5.63
CA ARG A 252 -0.42 8.95 -5.64
C ARG A 252 -0.21 8.42 -7.06
N PHE A 253 0.32 7.21 -7.22
CA PHE A 253 0.25 6.52 -8.49
C PHE A 253 -0.94 5.56 -8.47
N ILE A 254 -1.78 5.65 -9.50
CA ILE A 254 -3.02 4.89 -9.65
C ILE A 254 -2.88 3.94 -10.84
N VAL A 255 -3.24 2.68 -10.63
CA VAL A 255 -3.48 1.72 -11.72
C VAL A 255 -4.94 1.30 -11.68
N THR A 256 -5.63 1.43 -12.80
CA THR A 256 -7.03 1.06 -12.95
C THR A 256 -7.17 -0.24 -13.72
N GLY A 257 -7.93 -1.18 -13.18
CA GLY A 257 -8.49 -2.27 -13.98
C GLY A 257 -10.01 -2.29 -13.97
N VAL A 258 -10.57 -2.75 -15.07
CA VAL A 258 -12.01 -2.94 -15.26
C VAL A 258 -12.33 -4.42 -15.20
N LEU A 259 -13.40 -4.77 -14.46
CA LEU A 259 -13.88 -6.15 -14.36
C LEU A 259 -14.35 -6.61 -15.74
N ILE A 260 -13.78 -7.72 -16.23
CA ILE A 260 -14.14 -8.32 -17.52
C ILE A 260 -14.77 -9.70 -17.38
N ASP A 261 -14.55 -10.37 -16.24
CA ASP A 261 -15.15 -11.67 -15.95
C ASP A 261 -15.32 -11.87 -14.44
N ASP A 262 -16.44 -12.48 -14.06
CA ASP A 262 -16.78 -12.87 -12.68
C ASP A 262 -17.19 -14.35 -12.73
N GLN A 263 -16.23 -15.21 -12.44
CA GLN A 263 -16.37 -16.65 -12.56
C GLN A 263 -16.63 -17.28 -11.19
N PRO A 264 -17.80 -17.90 -10.98
CA PRO A 264 -18.04 -18.68 -9.77
C PRO A 264 -17.08 -19.87 -9.67
N THR A 265 -16.65 -20.19 -8.46
CA THR A 265 -15.82 -21.35 -8.13
C THR A 265 -16.60 -22.36 -7.31
N GLN A 266 -16.01 -23.54 -7.10
CA GLN A 266 -16.50 -24.54 -6.14
C GLN A 266 -16.59 -24.00 -4.70
#